data_AF-A0A0L0P8M2-F1
#
_entry.id   AF-A0A0L0P8M2-F1
#
_cell.length_a   1.000
_cell.length_b   1.000
_cell.length_c   1.000
_cell.angle_alpha   90.00
_cell.angle_beta   90.00
_cell.angle_gamma   90.00
#
_symmetry.space_group_name_H-M   'P 1'
#
loop_
_entity.id
_entity.type
_entity.pdbx_description
1 polymer ?
#
loop_
_entity_poly.entity_id
_entity_poly.type
_entity_poly.pdbx_seq_one_letter_code
_entity_poly.pdbx_strand_id
1 'polypeptide(L)' 'MEYKGTLLAIDNYMNLQLDDTYEIIREGKEKKEELIGEIFIRCNNVLFVREDAESKGDAKEPVKDEKMEES' A
#
# COMPACT_ATOMS: atom_id res chain seq x y z
N MET A 1 9.12 -5.32 8.96
CA MET A 1 8.90 -5.37 7.51
C MET A 1 7.85 -4.33 7.19
N GLU A 2 8.11 -3.48 6.21
CA GLU A 2 7.23 -2.40 5.79
C GLU A 2 7.09 -2.48 4.26
N TYR A 3 5.94 -2.09 3.73
CA TYR A 3 5.71 -1.98 2.29
C TYR A 3 5.48 -0.51 1.95
N LYS A 4 6.17 -0.01 0.93
CA LYS A 4 6.02 1.36 0.43
C LYS A 4 5.67 1.29 -1.05
N GLY A 5 4.50 1.76 -1.43
CA GLY A 5 4.03 1.75 -2.81
C GLY A 5 2.88 2.73 -3.01
N THR A 6 2.40 2.81 -4.24
CA THR A 6 1.26 3.64 -4.61
C THR A 6 -0.04 2.89 -4.33
N LEU A 7 -0.92 3.45 -3.49
CA LEU A 7 -2.23 2.86 -3.23
C LEU A 7 -3.14 3.01 -4.44
N LEU A 8 -3.48 1.89 -5.08
CA LEU A 8 -4.41 1.86 -6.21
C LEU A 8 -5.86 1.71 -5.75
N ALA A 9 -6.11 0.78 -4.83
CA ALA A 9 -7.46 0.45 -4.37
C ALA A 9 -7.47 -0.09 -2.95
N ILE A 10 -8.62 0.06 -2.29
CA ILE A 10 -8.93 -0.46 -0.97
C ILE A 10 -10.37 -0.99 -0.96
N ASP A 11 -10.68 -1.96 -0.09
CA ASP A 11 -12.05 -2.41 0.15
C ASP A 11 -12.52 -2.19 1.60
N ASN A 12 -13.80 -2.44 1.86
CA ASN A 12 -14.41 -2.32 3.19
C ASN A 12 -13.78 -3.25 4.25
N TYR A 13 -13.05 -4.27 3.81
CA TYR A 13 -12.33 -5.18 4.69
C TYR A 13 -10.92 -4.69 4.97
N MET A 14 -10.49 -3.55 4.41
CA MET A 14 -9.13 -3.01 4.49
C MET A 14 -8.09 -3.89 3.81
N ASN A 15 -8.47 -4.60 2.73
CA ASN A 15 -7.49 -5.16 1.82
C ASN A 15 -6.93 -4.05 0.93
N LEU A 16 -5.64 -4.11 0.61
CA LEU A 16 -4.91 -3.03 -0.06
C LEU A 16 -4.30 -3.54 -1.35
N GLN A 17 -4.51 -2.82 -2.45
CA GLN A 17 -3.79 -3.03 -3.70
C GLN A 17 -2.77 -1.91 -3.87
N LEU A 18 -1.49 -2.29 -3.96
CA LEU A 18 -0.37 -1.36 -4.10
C LEU A 18 0.36 -1.65 -5.42
N ASP A 19 0.79 -0.58 -6.10
CA ASP A 19 1.63 -0.64 -7.29
C ASP A 19 2.99 0.03 -7.04
N ASP A 20 3.98 -0.29 -7.87
CA ASP A 20 5.38 0.13 -7.70
C ASP A 20 5.87 -0.04 -6.24
N THR A 21 5.55 -1.20 -5.65
CA THR A 21 5.80 -1.45 -4.23
C THR A 21 7.23 -1.88 -3.97
N TYR A 22 7.82 -1.31 -2.93
CA TYR A 22 9.11 -1.69 -2.36
C TYR A 22 8.91 -2.43 -1.04
N GLU A 23 9.61 -3.54 -0.89
CA GLU A 23 9.76 -4.24 0.39
C GLU A 23 10.87 -3.57 1.19
N ILE A 24 10.55 -3.17 2.42
CA ILE A 24 11.49 -2.57 3.34
C ILE A 24 11.75 -3.54 4.49
N ILE A 25 12.96 -4.10 4.50
CA ILE A 25 13.45 -4.98 5.56
C ILE A 25 14.47 -4.21 6.41
N ARG A 26 14.25 -4.21 7.73
CA ARG A 26 15.17 -3.62 8.70
C ARG A 26 15.96 -4.75 9.38
N GLU A 27 17.23 -4.88 9.05
CA GLU A 27 18.17 -5.81 9.70
C GLU A 27 19.12 -4.99 10.59
N GLY A 28 18.76 -4.83 11.86
CA GLY A 28 19.54 -4.01 12.80
C GLY A 28 19.52 -2.53 12.44
N LYS A 29 20.66 -1.97 12.02
CA LYS A 29 20.80 -0.57 11.57
C LYS A 29 20.66 -0.40 10.05
N GLU A 30 20.66 -1.50 9.31
CA GLU A 30 20.60 -1.48 7.86
C GLU A 30 19.14 -1.55 7.39
N LYS A 31 18.80 -0.69 6.43
CA LYS A 31 17.51 -0.69 5.73
C LYS A 31 17.78 -1.19 4.32
N LYS A 32 17.15 -2.29 3.94
CA LYS A 32 17.16 -2.81 2.57
C LYS A 32 15.81 -2.52 1.93
N GLU A 33 15.84 -2.04 0.70
CA GLU A 33 14.68 -1.70 -0.10
C GLU A 33 14.77 -2.47 -1.42
N GLU A 34 13.77 -3.30 -1.72
CA GLU A 34 13.72 -4.08 -2.96
C GLU A 34 12.39 -3.85 -3.67
N LEU A 35 12.42 -3.58 -4.98
CA LEU A 35 11.21 -3.39 -5.78
C LEU A 35 10.56 -4.75 -6.05
N ILE A 36 9.30 -4.89 -5.63
CA ILE A 36 8.48 -6.07 -5.83
C ILE A 36 7.40 -5.86 -6.90
N GLY A 37 7.00 -4.61 -7.15
CA GLY A 37 5.99 -4.24 -8.14
C GLY A 37 4.57 -4.22 -7.55
N GLU A 38 3.60 -4.77 -8.28
CA GLU A 38 2.19 -4.82 -7.87
C GLU A 38 1.96 -5.92 -6.82
N ILE A 39 1.34 -5.55 -5.68
CA ILE A 39 1.01 -6.49 -4.61
C ILE A 39 -0.41 -6.28 -4.07
N PHE A 40 -0.96 -7.35 -3.51
CA PHE A 40 -2.23 -7.34 -2.79
C PHE A 40 -2.02 -7.77 -1.34
N ILE A 41 -2.34 -6.87 -0.39
CA ILE A 41 -2.20 -7.12 1.04
C ILE A 41 -3.58 -7.40 1.64
N ARG A 42 -3.70 -8.55 2.31
CA ARG A 42 -4.90 -8.89 3.09
C ARG A 42 -4.90 -8.15 4.43
N CYS A 43 -6.07 -7.69 4.84
CA CYS A 43 -6.27 -6.88 6.03
C CYS A 43 -5.78 -7.51 7.35
N ASN A 44 -5.79 -8.83 7.44
CA ASN A 44 -5.37 -9.57 8.64
C ASN A 44 -3.87 -9.43 8.95
N ASN A 45 -3.09 -8.90 8.00
CA ASN A 45 -1.64 -8.72 8.14
C ASN A 45 -1.23 -7.23 8.25
N VAL A 46 -2.19 -6.31 8.34
CA VAL A 46 -1.92 -4.86 8.38
C VAL A 46 -1.93 -4.37 9.83
N LEU A 47 -0.83 -3.80 10.29
CA LEU A 47 -0.74 -3.18 11.62
C LEU A 47 -1.13 -1.70 11.59
N PHE A 48 -0.60 -0.94 10.63
CA PHE A 48 -0.94 0.46 10.41
C PHE A 48 -0.65 0.85 8.96
N VAL A 49 -1.32 1.90 8.50
CA VAL A 49 -1.07 2.55 7.20
C VAL A 49 -0.73 4.01 7.49
N ARG A 50 0.27 4.55 6.79
CA ARG A 50 0.66 5.96 6.89
C ARG A 50 1.04 6.50 5.53
N GLU A 51 0.89 7.80 5.35
CA GLU A 51 1.42 8.49 4.18
C GLU A 51 2.96 8.42 4.18
N ASP A 52 3.53 8.37 2.98
CA ASP A 52 4.97 8.46 2.81
C ASP A 52 5.40 9.92 2.85
N ALA A 53 6.01 10.33 3.97
CA ALA A 53 6.44 11.72 4.22
C ALA A 53 7.49 12.25 3.22
N GLU A 54 8.15 11.35 2.49
CA GLU A 54 9.14 11.67 1.46
C GLU A 54 8.51 11.93 0.08
N SER A 55 7.26 11.51 -0.14
CA SER A 55 6.55 11.57 -1.43
C SER A 55 5.72 12.84 -1.68
N LYS A 56 6.14 14.00 -1.15
CA LYS A 56 5.44 15.28 -1.41
C LYS A 56 5.51 15.66 -2.90
N GLY A 57 4.57 15.16 -3.70
CA GLY A 57 4.57 15.36 -5.16
C GLY A 57 3.23 15.17 -5.85
N ASP A 58 2.56 14.03 -5.69
CA ASP A 58 1.49 13.66 -6.63
C ASP A 58 0.28 13.01 -5.93
N ALA A 59 -0.58 13.83 -5.33
CA ALA A 59 -1.92 13.40 -4.96
C ALA A 59 -2.76 13.21 -6.23
N LYS A 60 -2.74 12.01 -6.82
CA LYS A 60 -3.81 11.62 -7.76
C LYS A 60 -5.08 11.30 -6.98
N GLU A 61 -6.17 11.91 -7.45
CA GLU A 61 -7.51 11.86 -6.87
C GLU A 61 -7.98 10.42 -6.58
N PRO A 62 -8.73 10.20 -5.48
CA PRO A 62 -9.22 8.87 -5.13
C PRO A 62 -10.17 8.34 -6.21
N VAL A 63 -9.89 7.13 -6.68
CA VAL A 63 -10.77 6.35 -7.55
C VAL A 63 -12.08 6.11 -6.80
N LYS A 64 -13.19 6.53 -7.39
CA LYS A 64 -14.54 6.37 -6.83
C LYS A 64 -14.81 4.91 -6.51
N ASP A 65 -15.17 4.63 -5.26
CA ASP A 65 -15.74 3.36 -4.82
C ASP A 65 -16.97 3.02 -5.68
N GLU A 66 -16.81 2.13 -6.66
CA GLU A 66 -17.94 1.51 -7.35
C GLU A 66 -18.58 0.51 -6.39
N LYS A 67 -19.65 0.99 -5.78
CA LYS A 67 -20.63 0.25 -4.98
C LYS A 67 -21.03 -1.05 -5.69
N MET A 68 -20.48 -2.19 -5.25
CA MET A 68 -21.04 -3.51 -5.57
C MET A 68 -22.38 -3.62 -4.84
N GLU A 69 -23.48 -3.30 -5.53
CA GLU A 69 -24.81 -3.69 -5.09
C GLU A 69 -25.00 -5.18 -5.41
N GLU A 70 -25.21 -5.99 -4.36
CA GLU A 70 -25.71 -7.36 -4.46
C GLU A 70 -27.00 -7.38 -5.29
N SER A 71 -27.05 -8.27 -6.28
CA SER A 71 -28.27 -8.63 -7.02
C SER A 71 -29.01 -9.78 -6.34
#